data_AF-A8EYQ1-F1
#
_entry.id   AF-A8EYQ1-F1
#
_cell.length_a   1.000
_cell.length_b   1.000
_cell.length_c   1.000
_cell.angle_alpha   90.00
_cell.angle_beta   90.00
_cell.angle_gamma   90.00
#
_symmetry.space_group_name_H-M   'P 1'
#
loop_
_entity.id
_entity.type
_entity.pdbx_description
1 polymer ?
#
loop_
_entity_poly.entity_id
_entity_poly.type
_entity_poly.pdbx_seq_one_letter_code
_entity_poly.pdbx_strand_id
1 'polypeptide(L)'
;MSKILNNDRLYLLLTFVLFVLTLLLNFYSKISYCSLIFTFLAFTVNIISESQGYKKAIKSVILCTSASFAFAILYNMKYYIYGEPLTGLIFASLLSVFISSYISLIFFLKRKLQHSFLTRNFKSLLSHAFIDGLVMSIFFTSKFPMHRVLSIFYKETAYKLVYSCLLHLFILTTFYLLKQVKVSREYLSGLNITQLNN
;
A
#
# COMPACT_ATOMS: atom_id res chain seq x y z
N MET A 1 -11.15 -16.60 22.88
CA MET A 1 -12.07 -15.50 22.48
C MET A 1 -11.34 -14.18 22.21
N SER A 2 -10.35 -13.76 23.02
CA SER A 2 -9.57 -12.51 22.82
C SER A 2 -8.78 -12.44 21.50
N LYS A 3 -8.23 -13.56 21.04
CA LYS A 3 -7.43 -13.65 19.79
C LYS A 3 -8.25 -13.35 18.52
N ILE A 4 -9.53 -13.70 18.52
CA ILE A 4 -10.47 -13.45 17.41
C ILE A 4 -10.89 -11.98 17.40
N LEU A 5 -11.25 -11.44 18.58
CA LEU A 5 -11.65 -10.05 18.74
C LEU A 5 -10.54 -9.05 18.35
N ASN A 6 -9.28 -9.37 18.67
CA ASN A 6 -8.14 -8.55 18.25
C ASN A 6 -7.91 -8.57 16.73
N ASN A 7 -8.21 -9.69 16.07
CA ASN A 7 -8.02 -9.80 14.63
C ASN A 7 -9.05 -8.94 13.88
N ASP A 8 -10.32 -8.94 14.32
CA ASP A 8 -11.36 -8.13 13.69
C ASP A 8 -11.15 -6.62 13.92
N ARG A 9 -10.68 -6.21 15.10
CA ARG A 9 -10.29 -4.81 15.37
C ARG A 9 -9.14 -4.36 14.47
N LEU A 10 -8.10 -5.18 14.32
CA LEU A 10 -6.98 -4.89 13.41
C LEU A 10 -7.47 -4.75 11.96
N TYR A 11 -8.37 -5.63 11.52
CA TYR A 11 -8.94 -5.56 10.17
C TYR A 11 -9.71 -4.26 9.93
N LEU A 12 -10.55 -3.85 10.88
CA LEU A 12 -11.28 -2.59 10.81
C LEU A 12 -10.32 -1.39 10.76
N LEU A 13 -9.30 -1.38 11.62
CA LEU A 13 -8.30 -0.32 11.65
C LEU A 13 -7.52 -0.23 10.33
N LEU A 14 -7.05 -1.36 9.79
CA LEU A 14 -6.33 -1.38 8.52
C LEU A 14 -7.23 -0.99 7.35
N THR A 15 -8.51 -1.39 7.36
CA THR A 15 -9.47 -0.98 6.33
C THR A 15 -9.77 0.52 6.41
N PHE A 16 -9.86 1.07 7.62
CA PHE A 16 -10.01 2.52 7.82
C PHE A 16 -8.77 3.29 7.33
N VAL A 17 -7.56 2.82 7.66
CA VAL A 17 -6.31 3.39 7.12
C VAL A 17 -6.30 3.32 5.59
N LEU A 18 -6.74 2.20 5.01
CA LEU A 18 -6.83 2.04 3.56
C LEU A 18 -7.80 3.07 2.93
N PHE A 19 -8.95 3.29 3.55
CA PHE A 19 -9.93 4.28 3.12
C PHE A 19 -9.34 5.70 3.15
N VAL A 20 -8.71 6.10 4.25
CA VAL A 20 -8.06 7.41 4.39
C VAL A 20 -6.97 7.60 3.34
N LEU A 21 -6.12 6.59 3.11
CA LEU A 21 -5.08 6.66 2.08
C LEU A 21 -5.67 6.79 0.67
N THR A 22 -6.76 6.06 0.38
CA THR A 22 -7.45 6.12 -0.92
C THR A 22 -8.07 7.51 -1.17
N LEU A 23 -8.65 8.11 -0.13
CA LEU A 23 -9.14 9.49 -0.21
C LEU A 23 -7.99 10.48 -0.42
N LEU A 24 -6.93 10.40 0.41
CA LEU A 24 -5.79 11.31 0.34
C LEU A 24 -5.11 11.30 -1.03
N LEU A 25 -5.07 10.14 -1.71
CA LEU A 25 -4.53 10.03 -3.07
C LEU A 25 -5.22 11.02 -4.03
N ASN A 26 -6.51 11.29 -3.82
CA ASN A 26 -7.36 12.20 -4.59
C ASN A 26 -7.46 13.62 -4.00
N PHE A 27 -6.63 13.97 -3.01
CA PHE A 27 -6.50 15.35 -2.53
C PHE A 27 -5.17 16.00 -2.90
N TYR A 28 -4.09 15.23 -3.06
CA TYR A 28 -2.79 15.80 -3.38
C TYR A 28 -2.61 16.04 -4.88
N SER A 29 -1.93 17.14 -5.21
CA SER A 29 -1.56 17.52 -6.57
C SER A 29 -0.10 17.19 -6.91
N LYS A 30 0.76 16.99 -5.91
CA LYS A 30 2.18 16.67 -6.11
C LYS A 30 2.37 15.16 -6.30
N ILE A 31 2.98 14.78 -7.43
CA ILE A 31 3.29 13.38 -7.80
C ILE A 31 4.06 12.64 -6.69
N SER A 32 4.98 13.32 -6.01
CA SER A 32 5.74 12.74 -4.89
C SER A 32 4.84 12.32 -3.72
N TYR A 33 3.87 13.14 -3.31
CA TYR A 33 2.94 12.76 -2.23
C TYR A 33 1.99 11.65 -2.65
N CYS A 34 1.46 11.71 -3.88
CA CYS A 34 0.63 10.63 -4.42
C CYS A 34 1.39 9.30 -4.43
N SER A 35 2.66 9.31 -4.87
CA SER A 35 3.53 8.13 -4.87
C SER A 35 3.75 7.55 -3.48
N LEU A 36 3.97 8.40 -2.47
CA LEU A 36 4.15 7.98 -1.08
C LEU A 36 2.87 7.32 -0.53
N ILE A 37 1.72 7.97 -0.71
CA ILE A 37 0.42 7.47 -0.25
C ILE A 37 0.10 6.15 -0.93
N PHE A 38 0.37 6.05 -2.22
CA PHE A 38 0.19 4.85 -3.00
C PHE A 38 1.05 3.68 -2.48
N THR A 39 2.31 3.94 -2.13
CA THR A 39 3.18 2.93 -1.51
C THR A 39 2.62 2.45 -0.17
N PHE A 40 2.13 3.35 0.70
CA PHE A 40 1.49 2.97 1.97
C PHE A 40 0.16 2.24 1.76
N LEU A 41 -0.60 2.59 0.72
CA LEU A 41 -1.83 1.89 0.34
C LEU A 41 -1.50 0.44 -0.02
N ALA A 42 -0.57 0.23 -0.95
CA ALA A 42 -0.12 -1.09 -1.37
C ALA A 42 0.43 -1.92 -0.20
N PHE A 43 1.18 -1.28 0.72
CA PHE A 43 1.66 -1.93 1.93
C PHE A 43 0.53 -2.36 2.87
N THR A 44 -0.44 -1.48 3.11
CA THR A 44 -1.63 -1.78 3.92
C THR A 44 -2.41 -2.97 3.35
N VAL A 45 -2.61 -3.01 2.03
CA VAL A 45 -3.25 -4.13 1.34
C VAL A 45 -2.50 -5.45 1.56
N ASN A 46 -1.17 -5.42 1.47
CA ASN A 46 -0.35 -6.62 1.73
C ASN A 46 -0.46 -7.08 3.20
N ILE A 47 -0.52 -6.16 4.17
CA ILE A 47 -0.74 -6.49 5.59
C ILE A 47 -2.11 -7.13 5.79
N ILE A 48 -3.19 -6.56 5.21
CA ILE A 48 -4.53 -7.14 5.29
C ILE A 48 -4.52 -8.53 4.67
N SER A 49 -3.89 -8.71 3.51
CA SER A 49 -3.82 -10.01 2.85
C SER A 49 -3.07 -11.06 3.67
N GLU A 50 -2.01 -10.67 4.39
CA GLU A 50 -1.24 -11.61 5.22
C GLU A 50 -1.98 -11.98 6.51
N SER A 51 -2.61 -10.99 7.17
CA SER A 51 -3.29 -11.18 8.46
C SER A 51 -4.69 -11.78 8.35
N GLN A 52 -5.44 -11.42 7.30
CA GLN A 52 -6.87 -11.70 7.16
C GLN A 52 -7.20 -12.54 5.92
N GLY A 53 -6.22 -12.77 5.06
CA GLY A 53 -6.37 -13.49 3.81
C GLY A 53 -6.81 -12.61 2.64
N TYR A 54 -6.57 -13.12 1.43
CA TYR A 54 -6.74 -12.34 0.20
C TYR A 54 -8.17 -11.89 -0.07
N LYS A 55 -9.16 -12.74 0.26
CA LYS A 55 -10.59 -12.42 0.02
C LYS A 55 -11.00 -11.17 0.78
N LYS A 56 -10.55 -11.04 2.04
CA LYS A 56 -10.81 -9.86 2.87
C LYS A 56 -10.07 -8.64 2.33
N ALA A 57 -8.81 -8.79 1.91
CA ALA A 57 -8.05 -7.69 1.29
C ALA A 57 -8.73 -7.12 0.03
N ILE A 58 -9.18 -7.99 -0.88
CA ILE A 58 -9.91 -7.55 -2.10
C ILE A 58 -11.21 -6.84 -1.72
N LYS A 59 -11.99 -7.39 -0.79
CA LYS A 59 -13.23 -6.74 -0.30
C LYS A 59 -12.94 -5.35 0.28
N SER A 60 -11.89 -5.20 1.08
CA SER A 60 -11.49 -3.89 1.61
C SER A 60 -11.12 -2.91 0.51
N VAL A 61 -10.36 -3.34 -0.51
CA VAL A 61 -10.01 -2.47 -1.65
C VAL A 61 -11.25 -2.02 -2.39
N ILE A 62 -12.16 -2.94 -2.75
CA ILE A 62 -13.44 -2.62 -3.43
C ILE A 62 -14.26 -1.61 -2.61
N LEU A 63 -14.39 -1.85 -1.31
CA LEU A 63 -15.13 -0.97 -0.42
C LEU A 63 -14.49 0.42 -0.33
N CYS A 64 -13.17 0.51 -0.19
CA CYS A 64 -12.47 1.78 -0.08
C CYS A 64 -12.49 2.58 -1.39
N THR A 65 -12.30 1.94 -2.55
CA THR A 65 -12.32 2.62 -3.85
C THR A 65 -13.73 3.07 -4.21
N SER A 66 -14.76 2.23 -3.99
CA SER A 66 -16.16 2.61 -4.23
C SER A 66 -16.63 3.74 -3.32
N ALA A 67 -16.30 3.69 -2.02
CA ALA A 67 -16.63 4.76 -1.08
C ALA A 67 -15.90 6.07 -1.44
N SER A 68 -14.63 6.00 -1.85
CA SER A 68 -13.87 7.18 -2.29
C SER A 68 -14.44 7.76 -3.59
N PHE A 69 -14.89 6.91 -4.51
CA PHE A 69 -15.56 7.35 -5.74
C PHE A 69 -16.89 8.05 -5.45
N ALA A 70 -17.72 7.47 -4.59
CA ALA A 70 -18.98 8.07 -4.16
C ALA A 70 -18.75 9.44 -3.50
N PHE A 71 -17.72 9.55 -2.66
CA PHE A 71 -17.33 10.80 -2.04
C PHE A 71 -16.89 11.85 -3.07
N ALA A 72 -16.05 11.47 -4.04
CA ALA A 72 -15.58 12.38 -5.08
C ALA A 72 -16.72 12.95 -5.94
N ILE A 73 -17.74 12.13 -6.25
CA ILE A 73 -18.95 12.56 -6.95
C ILE A 73 -19.76 13.54 -6.07
N LEU A 74 -19.98 13.20 -4.80
CA LEU A 74 -20.79 14.00 -3.89
C LEU A 74 -20.23 15.42 -3.70
N TYR A 75 -18.90 15.55 -3.62
CA TYR A 75 -18.22 16.83 -3.44
C TYR A 75 -17.77 17.49 -4.76
N ASN A 76 -18.15 16.93 -5.91
CA ASN A 76 -17.85 17.44 -7.25
C ASN A 76 -16.36 17.83 -7.42
N MET A 77 -15.47 16.94 -7.00
CA MET A 77 -14.03 17.20 -7.01
C MET A 77 -13.51 17.39 -8.43
N LYS A 78 -12.90 18.55 -8.69
CA LYS A 78 -12.27 18.88 -9.97
C LYS A 78 -10.76 18.93 -9.81
N TYR A 79 -10.07 18.21 -10.68
CA TYR A 79 -8.62 18.23 -10.75
C TYR A 79 -8.15 19.15 -11.87
N TYR A 80 -7.18 20.00 -11.56
CA TYR A 80 -6.57 20.90 -12.53
C TYR A 80 -5.10 20.52 -12.70
N ILE A 81 -4.68 20.29 -13.95
CA ILE A 81 -3.27 20.09 -14.30
C ILE A 81 -2.91 21.18 -15.31
N TYR A 82 -1.92 22.02 -14.97
CA TYR A 82 -1.52 23.20 -15.77
C TYR A 82 -2.66 24.17 -16.10
N GLY A 83 -3.64 24.32 -15.20
CA GLY A 83 -4.78 25.23 -15.38
C GLY A 83 -5.96 24.65 -16.15
N GLU A 84 -5.82 23.47 -16.76
CA GLU A 84 -6.91 22.79 -17.44
C GLU A 84 -7.59 21.74 -16.53
N PRO A 85 -8.94 21.69 -16.50
CA PRO A 85 -9.66 20.67 -15.75
C PRO A 85 -9.48 19.30 -16.42
N LEU A 86 -8.89 18.35 -15.69
CA LEU A 86 -8.69 17.00 -16.17
C LEU A 86 -9.85 16.10 -15.71
N THR A 87 -10.87 15.99 -16.56
CA THR A 87 -12.02 15.10 -16.33
C THR A 87 -11.58 13.64 -16.36
N GLY A 88 -12.07 12.85 -15.41
CA GLY A 88 -11.81 11.42 -15.32
C GLY A 88 -10.55 11.01 -14.55
N LEU A 89 -9.72 11.96 -14.08
CA LEU A 89 -8.48 11.62 -13.35
C LEU A 89 -8.74 10.82 -12.07
N ILE A 90 -9.74 11.20 -11.28
CA ILE A 90 -10.12 10.50 -10.05
C ILE A 90 -10.55 9.07 -10.36
N PHE A 91 -11.39 8.90 -11.39
CA PHE A 91 -11.84 7.58 -11.82
C PHE A 91 -10.65 6.72 -12.28
N ALA A 92 -9.76 7.28 -13.10
CA ALA A 92 -8.56 6.60 -13.56
C ALA A 92 -7.64 6.20 -12.39
N SER A 93 -7.45 7.09 -11.41
CA SER A 93 -6.65 6.81 -10.22
C SER A 93 -7.24 5.68 -9.38
N LEU A 94 -8.56 5.70 -9.12
CA LEU A 94 -9.23 4.65 -8.35
C LEU A 94 -9.25 3.31 -9.09
N LEU A 95 -9.44 3.35 -10.42
CA LEU A 95 -9.36 2.17 -11.26
C LEU A 95 -7.93 1.59 -11.26
N SER A 96 -6.93 2.46 -11.33
CA SER A 96 -5.52 2.08 -11.26
C SER A 96 -5.20 1.40 -9.93
N VAL A 97 -5.59 2.00 -8.79
CA VAL A 97 -5.48 1.40 -7.45
C VAL A 97 -6.13 0.03 -7.38
N PHE A 98 -7.32 -0.13 -7.97
CA PHE A 98 -8.04 -1.40 -7.98
C PHE A 98 -7.28 -2.48 -8.77
N ILE A 99 -6.89 -2.17 -10.01
CA ILE A 99 -6.18 -3.10 -10.90
C ILE A 99 -4.81 -3.47 -10.34
N SER A 100 -4.04 -2.48 -9.89
CA SER A 100 -2.72 -2.68 -9.30
C SER A 100 -2.80 -3.54 -8.05
N SER A 101 -3.76 -3.27 -7.15
CA SER A 101 -3.99 -4.08 -5.95
C SER A 101 -4.38 -5.52 -6.30
N TYR A 102 -5.28 -5.70 -7.25
CA TYR A 102 -5.75 -7.03 -7.64
C TYR A 102 -4.61 -7.90 -8.20
N ILE A 103 -3.85 -7.38 -9.17
CA ILE A 103 -2.75 -8.13 -9.80
C ILE A 103 -1.62 -8.37 -8.79
N SER A 104 -1.27 -7.37 -7.99
CA SER A 104 -0.23 -7.48 -6.97
C SER A 104 -0.58 -8.54 -5.91
N LEU A 105 -1.85 -8.64 -5.51
CA LEU A 105 -2.33 -9.66 -4.58
C LEU A 105 -2.23 -11.08 -5.17
N ILE A 106 -2.55 -11.27 -6.45
CA ILE A 106 -2.38 -12.56 -7.13
C ILE A 106 -0.90 -12.98 -7.10
N PHE A 107 0.00 -12.04 -7.38
CA PHE A 107 1.44 -12.30 -7.35
C PHE A 107 1.95 -12.59 -5.93
N PHE A 108 1.43 -11.87 -4.94
CA PHE A 108 1.74 -12.05 -3.52
C PHE A 108 1.30 -13.42 -2.99
N LEU A 109 0.14 -13.92 -3.45
CA LEU A 109 -0.40 -15.24 -3.11
C LEU A 109 0.41 -16.38 -3.72
N LYS A 110 0.73 -16.30 -5.01
CA LYS A 110 1.47 -17.36 -5.73
C LYS A 110 2.83 -17.65 -5.08
N ARG A 111 3.40 -16.66 -4.37
CA ARG A 111 4.71 -16.74 -3.71
C ARG A 111 4.65 -17.06 -2.22
N LYS A 112 3.47 -17.34 -1.64
CA LYS A 112 3.29 -17.55 -0.19
C LYS A 112 4.08 -18.73 0.37
N LEU A 113 4.28 -19.79 -0.42
CA LEU A 113 4.95 -21.02 0.03
C LEU A 113 6.49 -20.96 -0.01
N GLN A 114 7.08 -20.00 -0.73
CA GLN A 114 8.51 -20.04 -1.06
C GLN A 114 9.34 -18.90 -0.46
N HIS A 115 8.70 -17.84 0.05
CA HIS A 115 9.41 -16.62 0.44
C HIS A 115 8.88 -16.02 1.75
N SER A 116 9.78 -15.37 2.48
CA SER A 116 9.43 -14.60 3.67
C SER A 116 8.48 -13.44 3.32
N PHE A 117 7.69 -13.01 4.31
CA PHE A 117 6.79 -11.87 4.16
C PHE A 117 7.50 -10.63 3.61
N LEU A 118 8.71 -10.34 4.10
CA LEU A 118 9.50 -9.18 3.71
C LEU A 118 9.82 -9.19 2.20
N THR A 119 10.32 -10.31 1.68
CA THR A 119 10.67 -10.45 0.26
C THR A 119 9.42 -10.44 -0.63
N ARG A 120 8.32 -11.06 -0.17
CA ARG A 120 7.02 -11.02 -0.87
C ARG A 120 6.45 -9.61 -0.94
N ASN A 121 6.48 -8.88 0.17
CA ASN A 121 5.99 -7.51 0.25
C ASN A 121 6.77 -6.59 -0.68
N PHE A 122 8.10 -6.67 -0.68
CA PHE A 122 8.92 -5.86 -1.59
C PHE A 122 8.60 -6.13 -3.06
N LYS A 123 8.57 -7.41 -3.46
CA LYS A 123 8.19 -7.81 -4.83
C LYS A 123 6.77 -7.37 -5.21
N SER A 124 5.83 -7.44 -4.27
CA SER A 124 4.45 -6.96 -4.42
C SER A 124 4.44 -5.44 -4.66
N LEU A 125 5.12 -4.65 -3.83
CA LEU A 125 5.23 -3.20 -4.00
C LEU A 125 5.80 -2.79 -5.36
N LEU A 126 6.83 -3.50 -5.85
CA LEU A 126 7.39 -3.26 -7.18
C LEU A 126 6.36 -3.53 -8.30
N SER A 127 5.66 -4.66 -8.25
CA SER A 127 4.61 -4.95 -9.24
C SER A 127 3.48 -3.92 -9.18
N HIS A 128 3.11 -3.51 -7.97
CA HIS A 128 2.04 -2.55 -7.74
C HIS A 128 2.40 -1.17 -8.33
N ALA A 129 3.62 -0.68 -8.10
CA ALA A 129 4.11 0.57 -8.64
C ALA A 129 4.17 0.57 -10.18
N PHE A 130 4.64 -0.54 -10.77
CA PHE A 130 4.77 -0.66 -12.21
C PHE A 130 3.41 -0.69 -12.93
N ILE A 131 2.48 -1.50 -12.43
CA ILE A 131 1.13 -1.63 -13.02
C ILE A 131 0.38 -0.31 -12.95
N ASP A 132 0.46 0.37 -11.82
CA ASP A 132 -0.19 1.66 -11.66
C ASP A 132 0.39 2.72 -12.60
N GLY A 133 1.73 2.77 -12.73
CA GLY A 133 2.38 3.61 -13.73
C GLY A 133 1.89 3.32 -15.15
N LEU A 134 1.71 2.05 -15.52
CA LEU A 134 1.17 1.68 -16.83
C LEU A 134 -0.27 2.14 -17.03
N VAL A 135 -1.17 1.85 -16.07
CA VAL A 135 -2.59 2.22 -16.17
C VAL A 135 -2.76 3.74 -16.25
N MET A 136 -2.05 4.49 -15.39
CA MET A 136 -2.08 5.96 -15.41
C MET A 136 -1.47 6.52 -16.69
N SER A 137 -0.40 5.92 -17.22
CA SER A 137 0.19 6.35 -18.49
C SER A 137 -0.77 6.17 -19.65
N ILE A 138 -1.47 5.03 -19.73
CA ILE A 138 -2.50 4.78 -20.74
C ILE A 138 -3.62 5.82 -20.67
N PHE A 139 -4.03 6.22 -19.47
CA PHE A 139 -4.99 7.32 -19.33
C PHE A 139 -4.43 8.64 -19.90
N PHE A 140 -3.18 8.97 -19.56
CA PHE A 140 -2.55 10.22 -19.98
C PHE A 140 -2.21 10.30 -21.48
N THR A 141 -2.05 9.19 -22.20
CA THR A 141 -1.83 9.23 -23.67
C THR A 141 -3.00 9.85 -24.42
N SER A 142 -4.22 9.76 -23.88
CA SER A 142 -5.41 10.39 -24.45
C SER A 142 -5.49 11.90 -24.22
N LYS A 143 -4.65 12.46 -23.33
CA LYS A 143 -4.70 13.85 -22.88
C LYS A 143 -3.43 14.65 -23.17
N PHE A 144 -2.28 14.00 -23.19
CA PHE A 144 -0.98 14.66 -23.29
C PHE A 144 -0.10 14.02 -24.37
N PRO A 145 0.84 14.78 -24.97
CA PRO A 145 1.79 14.23 -25.91
C PRO A 145 2.72 13.21 -25.24
N MET A 146 3.16 12.20 -26.01
CA MET A 146 3.91 11.05 -25.49
C MET A 146 5.15 11.40 -24.66
N HIS A 147 5.90 12.45 -25.02
CA HIS A 147 7.08 12.87 -24.25
C HIS A 147 6.73 13.30 -22.81
N ARG A 148 5.56 13.92 -22.60
CA ARG A 148 5.08 14.29 -21.25
C ARG A 148 4.59 13.07 -20.49
N VAL A 149 3.88 12.17 -21.17
CA VAL A 149 3.41 10.90 -20.56
C VAL A 149 4.59 10.09 -20.04
N LEU A 150 5.65 9.95 -20.85
CA LEU A 150 6.89 9.27 -20.44
C LEU A 150 7.57 9.96 -19.25
N SER A 151 7.58 11.30 -19.21
CA SER A 151 8.13 12.03 -18.06
C SER A 151 7.33 11.81 -16.78
N ILE A 152 5.99 11.82 -16.86
CA ILE A 152 5.11 11.53 -15.72
C ILE A 152 5.34 10.10 -15.25
N PHE A 153 5.29 9.13 -16.17
CA PHE A 153 5.54 7.71 -15.88
C PHE A 153 6.88 7.49 -15.17
N TYR A 154 7.96 8.07 -15.70
CA TYR A 154 9.28 7.95 -15.13
C TYR A 154 9.34 8.52 -13.70
N LYS A 155 8.85 9.75 -13.49
CA LYS A 155 8.86 10.40 -12.17
C LYS A 155 8.05 9.61 -11.17
N GLU A 156 6.83 9.22 -11.53
CA GLU A 156 5.91 8.50 -10.67
C GLU A 156 6.46 7.11 -10.29
N THR A 157 6.98 6.37 -11.27
CA THR A 157 7.60 5.07 -11.02
C THR A 157 8.85 5.22 -10.15
N ALA A 158 9.73 6.18 -10.45
CA ALA A 158 10.94 6.43 -9.67
C ALA A 158 10.62 6.77 -8.21
N TYR A 159 9.66 7.67 -7.94
CA TYR A 159 9.25 7.99 -6.57
C TYR A 159 8.71 6.75 -5.83
N LYS A 160 7.83 5.96 -6.46
CA LYS A 160 7.29 4.74 -5.84
C LYS A 160 8.36 3.69 -5.58
N LEU A 161 9.35 3.55 -6.46
CA LEU A 161 10.50 2.66 -6.25
C LEU A 161 11.33 3.12 -5.05
N VAL A 162 11.69 4.41 -4.98
CA VAL A 162 12.44 4.99 -3.85
C VAL A 162 11.67 4.79 -2.54
N TYR A 163 10.38 5.10 -2.49
CA TYR A 163 9.58 4.90 -1.29
C TYR A 163 9.42 3.42 -0.92
N SER A 164 9.31 2.53 -1.90
CA SER A 164 9.26 1.08 -1.65
C SER A 164 10.58 0.56 -1.06
N CYS A 165 11.72 1.07 -1.53
CA CYS A 165 13.04 0.76 -0.95
C CYS A 165 13.16 1.29 0.49
N LEU A 166 12.80 2.55 0.72
CA LEU A 166 12.83 3.15 2.06
C LEU A 166 11.92 2.40 3.04
N LEU A 167 10.71 2.07 2.62
CA LEU A 167 9.77 1.30 3.43
C LEU A 167 10.30 -0.11 3.72
N HIS A 168 10.91 -0.76 2.73
CA HIS A 168 11.53 -2.07 2.92
C HIS A 168 12.68 -2.03 3.95
N LEU A 169 13.57 -1.05 3.85
CA LEU A 169 14.65 -0.83 4.82
C LEU A 169 14.09 -0.55 6.22
N PHE A 170 13.06 0.29 6.32
CA PHE A 170 12.41 0.59 7.59
C PHE A 170 11.82 -0.66 8.26
N ILE A 171 11.11 -1.49 7.49
CA ILE A 171 10.56 -2.75 7.99
C ILE A 171 11.69 -3.69 8.43
N LEU A 172 12.76 -3.84 7.62
CA LEU A 172 13.91 -4.68 7.95
C LEU A 172 14.56 -4.25 9.28
N THR A 173 14.82 -2.96 9.45
CA THR A 173 15.38 -2.41 10.70
C THR A 173 14.47 -2.68 11.88
N THR A 174 13.15 -2.49 11.72
CA THR A 174 12.16 -2.74 12.78
C THR A 174 12.17 -4.22 13.19
N PHE A 175 12.20 -5.14 12.23
CA PHE A 175 12.30 -6.58 12.52
C PHE A 175 13.61 -6.94 13.24
N TYR A 176 14.72 -6.32 12.84
CA TYR A 176 16.02 -6.54 13.48
C TYR A 176 16.01 -6.07 14.94
N LEU A 177 15.51 -4.86 15.21
CA LEU A 177 15.39 -4.31 16.57
C LEU A 177 14.45 -5.14 17.45
N LEU A 178 13.28 -5.55 16.93
CA LEU A 178 12.35 -6.40 17.67
C LEU A 178 12.96 -7.77 18.01
N LYS A 179 13.77 -8.33 17.10
CA LYS A 179 14.49 -9.58 17.35
C LYS A 179 15.50 -9.41 18.48
N GLN A 180 16.28 -8.32 18.49
CA GLN A 180 17.22 -8.04 19.57
C GLN A 180 16.52 -7.90 20.93
N VAL A 181 15.44 -7.10 20.99
CA VAL A 181 14.67 -6.90 22.22
C VAL A 181 14.11 -8.22 22.77
N LYS A 182 13.63 -9.11 21.89
CA LYS A 182 13.12 -10.42 22.30
C LYS A 182 14.22 -11.30 22.90
N VAL A 183 15.38 -11.37 22.26
CA VAL A 183 16.55 -12.14 22.75
C VAL A 183 17.01 -11.62 24.11
N SER A 184 17.12 -10.30 24.27
CA SER A 184 17.49 -9.68 25.56
C SER A 184 16.48 -10.00 26.67
N ARG A 185 15.17 -10.01 26.36
CA ARG A 185 14.12 -10.35 27.32
C ARG A 185 14.17 -11.82 27.74
N GLU A 186 14.39 -12.74 26.80
CA GLU A 186 14.53 -14.17 27.10
C GLU A 186 15.77 -14.44 27.98
N TYR A 187 16.88 -13.74 27.73
CA TYR A 187 18.10 -13.82 28.55
C TYR A 187 17.87 -13.33 30.00
N LEU A 188 17.19 -12.19 30.17
CA LEU A 188 16.83 -11.64 31.48
C LEU A 188 15.87 -12.57 32.26
N SER A 189 14.90 -13.19 31.57
CA SER A 189 14.02 -14.16 32.23
C SER A 189 14.74 -15.45 32.65
N GLY A 190 15.75 -15.89 31.91
CA GLY A 190 16.57 -17.06 32.27
C GLY A 190 17.48 -16.82 33.47
N LEU A 191 18.01 -15.60 33.62
CA LEU A 191 18.83 -15.20 34.78
C LEU A 191 18.03 -15.16 36.09
N ASN A 192 16.77 -14.68 36.06
CA ASN A 192 15.94 -14.63 37.26
C ASN A 192 15.57 -16.02 37.78
N ILE A 193 15.44 -17.03 36.91
CA ILE A 193 15.10 -18.40 37.33
C ILE A 193 16.30 -19.11 37.97
N THR A 194 17.53 -18.77 37.56
CA THR A 194 18.75 -19.38 38.11
C THR A 194 19.16 -18.81 39.46
N GLN A 195 18.77 -17.56 39.79
CA GLN A 195 19.01 -16.99 41.12
C GLN A 195 17.98 -17.37 42.18
N LEU A 196 16.82 -17.91 41.79
CA LEU A 196 15.78 -18.38 42.71
C LEU A 196 15.98 -19.84 43.17
N ASN A 197 16.91 -20.57 42.55
CA ASN A 197 17.20 -21.99 42.84
C ASN A 197 18.54 -22.21 43.58
N ASN A 198 19.24 -21.14 43.97
CA ASN A 198 20.44 -21.17 44.81
C ASN A 198 20.16 -20.41 46.11
#